data_AF-X1K3N8-F1
#
_entry.id   AF-X1K3N8-F1
#
_cell.length_a   1.000
_cell.length_b   1.000
_cell.length_c   1.000
_cell.angle_alpha   90.00
_cell.angle_beta   90.00
_cell.angle_gamma   90.00
#
_symmetry.space_group_name_H-M   'P 1'
#
loop_
_entity.id
_entity.type
_entity.pdbx_description
1 polymer ?
#
loop_
_entity_poly.entity_id
_entity_poly.type
_entity_poly.pdbx_seq_one_letter_code
_entity_poly.pdbx_strand_id
1 'polypeptide(L)'
;MRVGIIGIGQAGGRITDSLLESVEKNVKVSEKVVPFSFAINTAKSDLMGLKRVPKKNRILIGQTTARGHGVGLKRNVSKRIIKQELSSVKREIGTEETYHLDSFLIAIGLGGGTGSGSAPALAEELADTYELPVHVIGVLPS
;
A
#
# COMPACT_ATOMS: atom_id res chain seq x y z
N MET A 1 2.89 -10.13 -17.09
CA MET A 1 2.70 -8.93 -16.26
C MET A 1 3.00 -9.28 -14.81
N ARG A 2 4.03 -8.68 -14.23
CA ARG A 2 4.42 -8.76 -12.82
C ARG A 2 4.05 -7.46 -12.14
N VAL A 3 3.22 -7.53 -11.10
CA VAL A 3 2.60 -6.36 -10.49
C VAL A 3 2.96 -6.29 -9.01
N GLY A 4 3.55 -5.16 -8.58
CA GLY A 4 3.79 -4.88 -7.17
C GLY A 4 2.53 -4.31 -6.55
N ILE A 5 1.99 -4.96 -5.52
CA ILE A 5 0.72 -4.54 -4.90
C ILE A 5 0.98 -3.77 -3.61
N ILE A 6 0.39 -2.59 -3.46
CA ILE A 6 0.53 -1.75 -2.27
C ILE A 6 -0.86 -1.37 -1.75
N GLY A 7 -1.24 -1.93 -0.60
CA GLY A 7 -2.49 -1.55 0.09
C GLY A 7 -2.27 -0.37 1.02
N ILE A 8 -3.06 0.70 0.90
CA ILE A 8 -2.93 1.88 1.79
C ILE A 8 -4.22 2.10 2.59
N GLY A 9 -4.05 2.24 3.92
CA GLY A 9 -5.15 2.30 4.87
C GLY A 9 -5.82 0.94 5.09
N GLN A 10 -6.88 0.92 5.91
CA GLN A 10 -7.54 -0.33 6.31
C GLN A 10 -8.13 -1.09 5.12
N ALA A 11 -8.93 -0.42 4.29
CA ALA A 11 -9.55 -1.02 3.11
C ALA A 11 -8.49 -1.51 2.13
N GLY A 12 -7.50 -0.68 1.81
CA GLY A 12 -6.40 -1.03 0.91
C GLY A 12 -5.63 -2.27 1.38
N GLY A 13 -5.25 -2.30 2.66
CA GLY A 13 -4.56 -3.45 3.24
C GLY A 13 -5.37 -4.75 3.14
N ARG A 14 -6.68 -4.72 3.45
CA ARG A 14 -7.56 -5.89 3.33
C ARG A 14 -7.77 -6.34 1.89
N ILE A 15 -7.86 -5.41 0.94
CA ILE A 15 -7.93 -5.72 -0.50
C ILE A 15 -6.66 -6.45 -0.93
N THR A 16 -5.48 -5.92 -0.59
CA THR A 16 -4.20 -6.58 -0.87
C THR A 16 -4.16 -7.98 -0.27
N ASP A 17 -4.57 -8.15 0.99
CA ASP A 17 -4.62 -9.46 1.65
C ASP A 17 -5.56 -10.45 0.94
N SER A 18 -6.67 -9.96 0.39
CA SER A 18 -7.65 -10.76 -0.34
C SER A 18 -7.18 -11.08 -1.77
N LEU A 19 -6.43 -10.18 -2.40
CA LEU A 19 -5.80 -10.44 -3.70
C LEU A 19 -4.73 -11.53 -3.58
N LEU A 20 -3.90 -11.48 -2.54
CA LEU A 20 -2.92 -12.53 -2.25
C LEU A 20 -3.59 -13.89 -2.02
N GLU A 21 -4.72 -13.92 -1.30
CA GLU A 21 -5.52 -15.15 -1.14
C GLU A 21 -5.94 -15.75 -2.47
N SER A 22 -6.39 -14.89 -3.38
CA SER A 22 -6.84 -15.31 -4.69
C SER A 22 -5.67 -15.86 -5.51
N VAL A 23 -4.51 -15.20 -5.46
CA VAL A 23 -3.29 -15.68 -6.15
C VAL A 23 -2.87 -17.05 -5.60
N GLU A 24 -2.80 -17.21 -4.28
CA GLU A 24 -2.43 -18.49 -3.61
C GLU A 24 -3.37 -19.64 -4.01
N LYS A 25 -4.68 -19.40 -4.11
CA LYS A 25 -5.67 -20.43 -4.43
C LYS A 25 -5.74 -20.77 -5.92
N ASN A 26 -5.39 -19.84 -6.79
CA ASN A 26 -5.51 -20.03 -8.23
C ASN A 26 -4.22 -20.60 -8.82
N VAL A 27 -4.16 -21.92 -8.98
CA VAL A 27 -3.00 -22.65 -9.55
C VAL A 27 -2.59 -22.14 -10.96
N LYS A 28 -3.51 -21.48 -11.68
CA LYS A 28 -3.24 -20.85 -12.98
C LYS A 28 -2.49 -19.51 -12.89
N VAL A 29 -2.50 -18.86 -11.73
CA VAL A 29 -1.82 -17.59 -11.48
C VAL A 29 -0.53 -17.93 -10.73
N SER A 30 0.60 -17.85 -11.42
CA SER A 30 1.90 -18.08 -10.78
C SER A 30 2.15 -17.01 -9.71
N GLU A 31 2.73 -17.39 -8.58
CA GLU A 31 3.27 -16.44 -7.57
C GLU A 31 4.20 -15.40 -8.21
N LYS A 32 4.81 -15.73 -9.35
CA LYS A 32 5.62 -14.80 -10.17
C LYS A 32 4.84 -13.58 -10.67
N VAL A 33 3.50 -13.58 -10.63
CA VAL A 33 2.64 -12.45 -11.04
C VAL A 33 2.65 -11.34 -9.99
N VAL A 34 2.82 -11.67 -8.70
CA VAL A 34 2.86 -10.70 -7.60
C VAL A 34 4.17 -10.90 -6.82
N PRO A 35 5.30 -10.39 -7.33
CA PRO A 35 6.61 -10.65 -6.72
C PRO A 35 6.75 -10.05 -5.32
N PHE A 36 5.99 -9.00 -5.00
CA PHE A 36 5.87 -8.50 -3.64
C PHE A 36 4.51 -7.83 -3.38
N SER A 37 4.22 -7.70 -2.09
CA SER A 37 3.07 -6.93 -1.59
C SER A 37 3.46 -6.12 -0.36
N PHE A 38 2.98 -4.88 -0.26
CA PHE A 38 3.11 -4.03 0.93
C PHE A 38 1.75 -3.60 1.47
N ALA A 39 1.71 -3.32 2.76
CA ALA A 39 0.58 -2.65 3.41
C ALA A 39 1.07 -1.45 4.21
N ILE A 40 0.51 -0.27 3.93
CA ILE A 40 0.88 0.99 4.55
C ILE A 40 -0.31 1.53 5.32
N ASN A 41 -0.14 1.84 6.60
CA ASN A 41 -1.22 2.43 7.39
C ASN A 41 -0.69 3.34 8.50
N THR A 42 -1.56 4.17 9.04
CA THR A 42 -1.34 4.98 10.25
C THR A 42 -1.90 4.32 11.51
N ALA A 43 -2.69 3.24 11.35
CA ALA A 43 -3.25 2.44 12.44
C ALA A 43 -2.52 1.10 12.56
N LYS A 44 -1.93 0.84 13.73
CA LYS A 44 -1.13 -0.37 14.00
C LYS A 44 -2.01 -1.63 14.06
N SER A 45 -3.19 -1.53 14.68
CA SER A 45 -4.16 -2.63 14.79
C SER A 45 -4.56 -3.19 13.43
N ASP A 46 -4.82 -2.31 12.47
CA ASP A 46 -5.17 -2.71 11.10
C ASP A 46 -4.06 -3.52 10.43
N LEU A 47 -2.81 -3.10 10.56
CA LEU A 47 -1.66 -3.82 10.01
C LEU A 47 -1.48 -5.18 10.69
N MET A 48 -1.65 -5.26 12.02
CA MET A 48 -1.57 -6.53 12.73
C MET A 48 -2.66 -7.51 12.32
N GLY A 49 -3.83 -7.01 11.91
CA GLY A 49 -4.97 -7.83 11.46
C GLY A 49 -4.81 -8.48 10.08
N LEU A 50 -3.81 -8.10 9.28
CA LEU A 50 -3.54 -8.74 7.99
C LEU A 50 -2.98 -10.15 8.16
N LYS A 51 -3.33 -11.06 7.24
CA LYS A 51 -2.98 -12.48 7.33
C LYS A 51 -1.85 -12.89 6.38
N ARG A 52 -1.84 -12.36 5.15
CA ARG A 52 -0.96 -12.80 4.06
C ARG A 52 0.15 -11.83 3.74
N VAL A 53 -0.12 -10.52 3.82
CA VAL A 53 0.95 -9.52 3.64
C VAL A 53 2.07 -9.80 4.66
N PRO A 54 3.33 -10.03 4.23
CA PRO A 54 4.41 -10.38 5.16
C PRO A 54 4.62 -9.30 6.22
N LYS A 55 4.88 -9.68 7.48
CA LYS A 55 5.05 -8.72 8.59
C LYS A 55 6.11 -7.65 8.29
N LYS A 56 7.21 -8.01 7.62
CA LYS A 56 8.26 -7.09 7.19
C LYS A 56 7.79 -6.05 6.17
N ASN A 57 6.73 -6.35 5.41
CA ASN A 57 6.18 -5.46 4.38
C ASN A 57 4.97 -4.66 4.89
N ARG A 58 4.76 -4.61 6.22
CA ARG A 58 3.69 -3.84 6.87
C ARG A 58 4.28 -2.55 7.45
N ILE A 59 4.14 -1.46 6.73
CA ILE A 59 4.77 -0.18 7.03
C ILE A 59 3.80 0.67 7.84
N LEU A 60 4.16 0.96 9.09
CA LEU A 60 3.43 1.90 9.94
C LEU A 60 4.01 3.31 9.75
N ILE A 61 3.21 4.22 9.22
CA ILE A 61 3.59 5.63 9.04
C ILE A 61 2.90 6.53 10.07
N GLY A 62 3.45 7.72 10.30
CA GLY A 62 2.83 8.75 11.12
C GLY A 62 2.85 8.44 12.61
N GLN A 63 3.86 7.70 13.09
CA GLN A 63 3.97 7.33 14.51
C GLN A 63 3.98 8.56 15.42
N THR A 64 4.62 9.65 15.01
CA THR A 64 4.69 10.91 15.77
C THR A 64 3.33 11.63 15.82
N THR A 65 2.51 11.51 14.78
CA THR A 65 1.26 12.26 14.61
C THR A 65 0.02 11.46 15.03
N ALA A 66 -0.08 10.20 14.58
CA ALA A 66 -1.23 9.32 14.80
C ALA A 66 -1.00 8.30 15.93
N ARG A 67 0.24 8.12 16.41
CA ARG A 67 0.60 7.19 17.50
C ARG A 67 0.07 5.77 17.30
N GLY A 68 -0.07 5.33 16.04
CA GLY A 68 -0.61 4.02 15.70
C GLY A 68 -2.13 3.85 15.83
N HIS A 69 -2.90 4.93 16.04
CA HIS A 69 -4.38 4.87 16.16
C HIS A 69 -5.11 5.23 14.86
N GLY A 70 -4.38 5.60 13.81
CA GLY A 70 -4.96 6.10 12.57
C GLY A 70 -5.27 7.60 12.60
N VAL A 71 -5.58 8.15 11.42
CA VAL A 71 -5.92 9.58 11.25
C VAL A 71 -7.42 9.84 11.12
N GLY A 72 -8.26 8.79 11.28
CA GLY A 72 -9.69 8.88 11.02
C GLY A 72 -9.98 9.33 9.58
N LEU A 73 -10.79 10.37 9.42
CA LEU A 73 -11.14 10.98 8.12
C LEU A 73 -10.26 12.19 7.74
N LYS A 74 -9.18 12.46 8.49
CA LYS A 74 -8.34 13.65 8.31
C LYS A 74 -7.34 13.47 7.15
N ARG A 75 -7.81 13.56 5.90
CA ARG A 75 -7.00 13.37 4.67
C ARG A 75 -5.77 14.27 4.62
N ASN A 76 -5.91 15.54 4.99
CA ASN A 76 -4.79 16.50 4.99
C ASN A 76 -3.68 16.11 5.97
N VAL A 77 -4.04 15.52 7.12
CA VAL A 77 -3.06 15.00 8.08
C VAL A 77 -2.31 13.82 7.48
N SER A 78 -3.02 12.90 6.81
CA SER A 78 -2.38 11.77 6.10
C SER A 78 -1.44 12.23 5.00
N LYS A 79 -1.87 13.20 4.19
CA LYS A 79 -1.06 13.79 3.11
C LYS A 79 0.24 14.37 3.66
N ARG A 80 0.20 15.04 4.81
CA ARG A 80 1.41 15.57 5.47
C ARG A 80 2.30 14.44 5.97
N ILE A 81 1.72 13.43 6.64
CA ILE A 81 2.47 12.27 7.16
C ILE A 81 3.23 11.58 6.02
N ILE A 82 2.53 11.20 4.94
CA ILE A 82 3.19 10.46 3.85
C ILE A 82 4.29 11.29 3.21
N LYS A 83 4.12 12.60 3.04
CA LYS A 83 5.15 13.48 2.47
C LYS A 83 6.39 13.57 3.35
N GLN A 84 6.23 13.59 4.68
CA GLN A 84 7.34 13.62 5.63
C GLN A 84 8.10 12.29 5.69
N GLU A 85 7.41 11.18 5.44
CA GLU A 85 7.98 9.83 5.57
C GLU A 85 8.21 9.14 4.21
N LEU A 86 8.02 9.87 3.10
CA LEU A 86 8.05 9.33 1.74
C LEU A 86 9.37 8.63 1.43
N SER A 87 10.49 9.25 1.78
CA SER A 87 11.83 8.69 1.57
C SER A 87 12.04 7.37 2.34
N SER A 88 11.44 7.24 3.52
CA SER A 88 11.49 6.00 4.30
C SER A 88 10.61 4.92 3.70
N VAL A 89 9.39 5.27 3.28
CA VAL A 89 8.48 4.34 2.58
C VAL A 89 9.11 3.85 1.27
N LYS A 90 9.73 4.75 0.50
CA LYS A 90 10.44 4.42 -0.75
C LYS A 90 11.57 3.43 -0.51
N ARG A 91 12.38 3.65 0.52
CA ARG A 91 13.48 2.75 0.88
C ARG A 91 12.98 1.35 1.24
N GLU A 92 11.84 1.24 1.91
CA GLU A 92 11.21 -0.05 2.23
C GLU A 92 10.68 -0.76 0.97
N ILE A 93 10.13 -0.01 0.01
CA ILE A 93 9.60 -0.55 -1.27
C ILE A 93 10.72 -0.89 -2.27
N GLY A 94 11.86 -0.21 -2.20
CA GLY A 94 13.00 -0.38 -3.11
C GLY A 94 13.77 -1.68 -2.90
N THR A 95 13.10 -2.83 -2.97
CA THR A 95 13.69 -4.16 -2.91
C THR A 95 14.24 -4.60 -4.27
N GLU A 96 15.06 -5.66 -4.28
CA GLU A 96 15.57 -6.24 -5.54
C GLU A 96 14.44 -6.73 -6.47
N GLU A 97 13.29 -7.11 -5.91
CA GLU A 97 12.15 -7.59 -6.69
C GLU A 97 11.50 -6.47 -7.55
N THR A 98 11.71 -5.21 -7.17
CA THR A 98 11.17 -4.04 -7.88
C THR A 98 11.76 -3.87 -9.28
N TYR A 99 12.99 -4.36 -9.53
CA TYR A 99 13.62 -4.33 -10.86
C TYR A 99 12.95 -5.23 -11.91
N HIS A 100 12.04 -6.11 -11.49
CA HIS A 100 11.34 -7.03 -12.38
C HIS A 100 9.84 -6.77 -12.44
N LEU A 101 9.39 -5.58 -12.04
CA LEU A 101 8.00 -5.18 -12.18
C LEU A 101 7.69 -4.64 -13.57
N ASP A 102 6.48 -4.95 -14.02
CA ASP A 102 5.88 -4.32 -15.20
C ASP A 102 4.98 -3.13 -14.79
N SER A 103 4.45 -3.13 -13.57
CA SER A 103 3.64 -2.03 -13.02
C SER A 103 3.44 -2.11 -11.51
N PHE A 104 2.95 -1.01 -10.92
CA PHE A 104 2.43 -0.96 -9.55
C PHE A 104 0.91 -0.95 -9.54
N LEU A 105 0.32 -1.57 -8.51
CA LEU A 105 -1.10 -1.48 -8.19
C LEU A 105 -1.27 -0.99 -6.75
N ILE A 106 -1.84 0.21 -6.58
CA ILE A 106 -2.18 0.79 -5.29
C ILE A 106 -3.66 0.53 -4.99
N ALA A 107 -3.97 -0.15 -3.89
CA ALA A 107 -5.33 -0.38 -3.41
C ALA A 107 -5.71 0.56 -2.27
N ILE A 108 -6.86 1.24 -2.39
CA ILE A 108 -7.35 2.18 -1.37
C ILE A 108 -8.86 2.16 -1.20
N GLY A 109 -9.31 2.60 -0.03
CA GLY A 109 -10.67 3.12 0.17
C GLY A 109 -10.68 4.65 0.00
N LEU A 110 -11.52 5.16 -0.91
CA LEU A 110 -11.60 6.59 -1.24
C LEU A 110 -12.32 7.43 -0.18
N GLY A 111 -13.18 6.79 0.62
CA GLY A 111 -13.89 7.42 1.74
C GLY A 111 -13.11 7.53 3.06
N GLY A 112 -11.98 6.83 3.19
CA GLY A 112 -11.15 6.87 4.42
C GLY A 112 -10.22 8.07 4.48
N GLY A 113 -9.49 8.27 5.59
CA GLY A 113 -8.47 9.32 5.70
C GLY A 113 -7.07 8.90 5.24
N THR A 114 -6.62 7.70 5.64
CA THR A 114 -5.23 7.25 5.36
C THR A 114 -4.99 6.95 3.89
N GLY A 115 -5.72 5.97 3.34
CA GLY A 115 -5.53 5.53 1.94
C GLY A 115 -5.72 6.68 0.95
N SER A 116 -6.86 7.36 1.06
CA SER A 116 -7.23 8.43 0.14
C SER A 116 -6.37 9.70 0.27
N GLY A 117 -5.75 9.93 1.43
CA GLY A 117 -4.87 11.08 1.67
C GLY A 117 -3.40 10.79 1.32
N SER A 118 -2.97 9.54 1.46
CA SER A 118 -1.58 9.15 1.21
C SER A 118 -1.29 8.65 -0.21
N ALA A 119 -2.27 8.01 -0.86
CA ALA A 119 -2.06 7.38 -2.16
C ALA A 119 -1.55 8.33 -3.27
N PRO A 120 -2.07 9.57 -3.43
CA PRO A 120 -1.60 10.43 -4.51
C PRO A 120 -0.10 10.73 -4.44
N ALA A 121 0.41 11.05 -3.25
CA ALA A 121 1.82 11.38 -3.06
C ALA A 121 2.73 10.16 -3.27
N LEU A 122 2.28 8.96 -2.87
CA LEU A 122 3.06 7.74 -3.13
C LEU A 122 3.01 7.36 -4.62
N ALA A 123 1.86 7.52 -5.27
CA ALA A 123 1.72 7.19 -6.70
C ALA A 123 2.63 8.05 -7.58
N GLU A 124 2.68 9.36 -7.32
CA GLU A 124 3.58 10.31 -7.97
C GLU A 124 5.05 9.90 -7.78
N GLU A 125 5.46 9.63 -6.54
CA GLU A 125 6.84 9.21 -6.25
C GLU A 125 7.23 7.89 -6.93
N LEU A 126 6.33 6.91 -6.98
CA LEU A 126 6.59 5.63 -7.63
C LEU A 126 6.72 5.79 -9.15
N ALA A 127 5.86 6.61 -9.77
CA ALA A 127 5.91 6.90 -11.20
C ALA A 127 7.23 7.59 -11.56
N ASP A 128 7.62 8.61 -10.78
CA ASP A 128 8.84 9.38 -11.01
C ASP A 128 10.12 8.57 -10.77
N THR A 129 10.09 7.64 -9.81
CA THR A 129 11.28 6.86 -9.43
C THR A 129 11.55 5.70 -10.36
N TYR A 130 10.50 4.95 -10.71
CA TYR A 130 10.65 3.66 -11.37
C TYR A 130 10.30 3.72 -12.86
N GLU A 131 9.71 4.82 -13.33
CA GLU A 131 9.25 4.99 -14.72
C GLU A 131 8.28 3.87 -15.17
N LEU A 132 7.59 3.26 -14.20
CA LEU A 132 6.60 2.20 -14.42
C LEU A 132 5.16 2.73 -14.31
N PRO A 133 4.20 2.14 -15.03
CA PRO A 133 2.79 2.45 -14.83
C PRO A 133 2.35 2.22 -13.38
N VAL A 134 1.65 3.21 -12.82
CA VAL A 134 1.05 3.13 -11.48
C VAL A 134 -0.46 3.14 -11.61
N HIS A 135 -1.09 2.01 -11.31
CA HIS A 135 -2.54 1.87 -11.30
C HIS A 135 -3.09 2.05 -9.89
N VAL A 136 -4.29 2.64 -9.77
CA VAL A 136 -4.99 2.78 -8.50
C VAL A 136 -6.34 2.08 -8.59
N ILE A 137 -6.58 1.11 -7.71
CA ILE A 137 -7.91 0.56 -7.45
C ILE A 137 -8.51 1.26 -6.22
N GLY A 138 -9.50 2.11 -6.48
CA GLY A 138 -10.19 2.89 -5.46
C GLY A 138 -11.59 2.37 -5.18
N VAL A 139 -11.87 1.99 -3.94
CA VAL A 139 -13.22 1.63 -3.50
C VAL A 139 -13.97 2.90 -3.10
N LEU A 140 -15.09 3.17 -3.78
CA LEU A 140 -15.97 4.29 -3.50
C LEU A 140 -16.73 4.08 -2.16
N PRO A 141 -17.03 5.16 -1.42
CA PRO A 141 -17.95 5.08 -0.29
C PRO A 141 -19.39 4.79 -0.78
N SER A 142 -20.21 4.20 0.09
CA SER A 142 -21.65 3.99 -0.10
C SER A 142 -22.45 5.29 -0.04
#